data_AF-A0A7W0SBW2-F1
#
_entry.id   AF-A0A7W0SBW2-F1
#
_cell.length_a   1.000
_cell.length_b   1.000
_cell.length_c   1.000
_cell.angle_alpha   90.00
_cell.angle_beta   90.00
_cell.angle_gamma   90.00
#
_symmetry.space_group_name_H-M   'P 1'
#
loop_
_entity.id
_entity.type
_entity.pdbx_description
1 polymer ?
#
loop_
_entity_poly.entity_id
_entity_poly.type
_entity_poly.pdbx_seq_one_letter_code
_entity_poly.pdbx_strand_id
1 'polypeptide(L)'
;MSTRATAHAGYLIGARLGELTASQVKHFNADRHTLGVSGKTGARTVTLSNEAVVLLCECAKGKMPDELLFTEADGGRRKKANIIGSEARLKARQANALASFYTMRHSYVSRAIKSGMPLTLIAENCGTSLRMIEKNYAHIRAGTRPT
;
A
#
# COMPACT_ATOMS: atom_id res chain seq x y z
N MET A 1 2.97 -13.43 -10.83
CA MET A 1 3.11 -13.37 -9.36
C MET A 1 2.47 -12.09 -8.79
N SER A 2 1.13 -11.97 -8.74
CA SER A 2 0.46 -10.68 -8.44
C SER A 2 0.13 -10.40 -6.97
N THR A 3 -0.38 -11.42 -6.25
CA THR A 3 -0.90 -11.21 -4.89
C THR A 3 0.21 -10.92 -3.88
N ARG A 4 1.39 -11.53 -4.09
CA ARG A 4 2.56 -11.36 -3.20
C ARG A 4 3.17 -9.96 -3.30
N ALA A 5 3.34 -9.42 -4.51
CA ALA A 5 3.86 -8.07 -4.72
C ALA A 5 2.92 -7.01 -4.15
N THR A 6 1.61 -7.18 -4.33
CA THR A 6 0.59 -6.25 -3.79
C THR A 6 0.61 -6.27 -2.25
N ALA A 7 0.70 -7.46 -1.63
CA ALA A 7 0.81 -7.58 -0.18
C ALA A 7 2.12 -6.95 0.34
N HIS A 8 3.24 -7.22 -0.34
CA HIS A 8 4.53 -6.64 0.02
C HIS A 8 4.49 -5.11 -0.07
N ALA A 9 3.89 -4.55 -1.12
CA ALA A 9 3.66 -3.12 -1.23
C ALA A 9 2.78 -2.56 -0.09
N GLY A 10 1.75 -3.28 0.33
CA GLY A 10 0.94 -2.92 1.50
C GLY A 10 1.77 -2.77 2.78
N TYR A 11 2.75 -3.66 2.98
CA TYR A 11 3.67 -3.65 4.11
C TYR A 11 4.75 -2.54 4.02
N LEU A 12 5.19 -2.20 2.80
CA LEU A 12 6.25 -1.20 2.58
C LEU A 12 5.74 0.24 2.49
N ILE A 13 4.53 0.45 1.96
CA ILE A 13 4.04 1.76 1.52
C ILE A 13 2.93 2.28 2.44
N GLY A 14 2.18 1.39 3.09
CA GLY A 14 1.04 1.78 3.93
C GLY A 14 -0.18 2.27 3.16
N ALA A 15 -0.22 2.18 1.82
CA ALA A 15 -1.39 2.51 1.01
C ALA A 15 -2.52 1.47 1.17
N ARG A 16 -3.76 1.86 0.87
CA ARG A 16 -4.92 0.96 0.94
C ARG A 16 -4.90 -0.04 -0.21
N LEU A 17 -5.51 -1.21 -0.02
CA LEU A 17 -5.62 -2.22 -1.09
C LEU A 17 -6.20 -1.63 -2.38
N GLY A 18 -7.30 -0.88 -2.29
CA GLY A 18 -7.93 -0.25 -3.46
C GLY A 18 -7.01 0.71 -4.19
N GLU A 19 -6.23 1.51 -3.45
CA GLU A 19 -5.25 2.46 -4.00
C GLU A 19 -4.13 1.73 -4.74
N LEU A 20 -3.56 0.67 -4.15
CA LEU A 20 -2.52 -0.14 -4.76
C LEU A 20 -3.02 -0.85 -6.02
N THR A 21 -4.20 -1.48 -5.96
CA THR A 21 -4.77 -2.20 -7.12
C THR A 21 -5.18 -1.30 -8.28
N ALA A 22 -5.32 0.00 -8.05
CA ALA A 22 -5.62 1.00 -9.07
C ALA A 22 -4.38 1.79 -9.54
N SER A 23 -3.21 1.56 -8.93
CA SER A 23 -1.99 2.30 -9.24
C SER A 23 -1.42 1.86 -10.59
N GLN A 24 -1.13 2.84 -11.45
CA GLN A 24 -0.50 2.66 -12.76
C GLN A 24 0.96 3.07 -12.72
N VAL A 25 1.75 2.60 -13.70
CA VAL A 25 3.20 2.90 -13.79
C VAL A 25 3.46 4.40 -13.77
N LYS A 26 2.66 5.20 -14.48
CA LYS A 26 2.78 6.68 -14.53
C LYS A 26 2.62 7.37 -13.18
N HIS A 27 2.03 6.71 -12.18
CA HIS A 27 1.89 7.29 -10.84
C HIS A 27 3.14 7.08 -9.99
N PHE A 28 4.04 6.17 -10.38
CA PHE A 28 5.30 5.92 -9.70
C PHE A 28 6.41 6.76 -10.32
N ASN A 29 7.18 7.44 -9.49
CA ASN A 29 8.38 8.17 -9.87
C ASN A 29 9.56 7.67 -9.02
N ALA A 30 10.48 6.95 -9.66
CA ALA A 30 11.63 6.34 -9.01
C ALA A 30 12.60 7.41 -8.49
N ASP A 31 12.92 8.43 -9.29
CA ASP A 31 13.90 9.46 -8.94
C ASP A 31 13.46 10.31 -7.75
N ARG A 32 12.15 10.58 -7.66
CA ARG A 32 11.56 11.35 -6.56
C ARG A 32 11.16 10.49 -5.36
N HIS A 33 11.28 9.17 -5.47
CA HIS A 33 10.82 8.22 -4.45
C HIS A 33 9.35 8.46 -4.07
N THR A 34 8.47 8.62 -5.08
CA THR A 34 7.06 8.91 -4.83
C THR A 34 6.12 7.99 -5.59
N LEU A 35 4.98 7.66 -4.97
CA LEU A 35 3.83 7.04 -5.61
C LEU A 35 2.59 7.89 -5.43
N GLY A 36 2.00 8.37 -6.53
CA GLY A 36 0.68 8.98 -6.53
C GLY A 36 -0.41 7.93 -6.31
N VAL A 37 -1.26 8.14 -5.30
CA VAL A 37 -2.40 7.26 -5.03
C VAL A 37 -3.68 8.06 -4.95
N SER A 38 -4.78 7.47 -5.42
CA SER A 38 -6.12 8.05 -5.32
C SER A 38 -7.11 6.99 -4.88
N GLY A 39 -8.03 7.36 -3.99
CA GLY A 39 -9.03 6.46 -3.44
C GLY A 39 -10.12 7.22 -2.68
N LYS A 40 -10.87 6.49 -1.84
CA LYS A 40 -12.02 7.02 -1.09
C LYS A 40 -11.67 8.24 -0.20
N THR A 41 -10.42 8.37 0.21
CA THR A 41 -9.97 9.47 1.09
C THR A 41 -9.26 10.59 0.33
N GLY A 42 -9.44 10.67 -0.98
CA GLY A 42 -8.79 11.67 -1.84
C GLY A 42 -7.45 11.20 -2.42
N ALA A 43 -6.88 12.07 -3.24
CA ALA A 43 -5.58 11.88 -3.88
C ALA A 43 -4.45 12.39 -2.98
N ARG A 44 -3.31 11.68 -2.99
CA ARG A 44 -2.11 12.09 -2.26
C ARG A 44 -0.86 11.47 -2.86
N THR A 45 0.29 12.04 -2.51
CA THR A 45 1.60 11.51 -2.86
C THR A 45 2.16 10.77 -1.67
N VAL A 46 2.52 9.51 -1.86
CA VAL A 46 3.18 8.69 -0.84
C VAL A 46 4.68 8.74 -1.04
N THR A 47 5.42 9.11 0.00
CA THR A 47 6.88 9.05 0.01
C THR A 47 7.35 7.62 0.26
N LEU A 48 8.27 7.14 -0.57
CA LEU A 48 8.71 5.75 -0.62
C LEU A 48 10.08 5.57 0.04
N SER A 49 10.26 4.43 0.72
CA SER A 49 11.60 3.96 1.09
C SER A 49 12.33 3.38 -0.13
N ASN A 50 13.65 3.23 -0.04
CA ASN A 50 14.45 2.59 -1.08
C ASN A 50 13.94 1.16 -1.39
N GLU A 51 13.55 0.42 -0.35
CA GLU A 51 12.98 -0.92 -0.48
C GLU A 51 11.68 -0.91 -1.29
N ALA A 52 10.81 0.08 -1.07
CA ALA A 52 9.57 0.24 -1.83
C ALA A 52 9.86 0.65 -3.29
N VAL A 53 10.85 1.52 -3.53
CA VAL A 53 11.28 1.90 -4.88
C VAL A 53 11.78 0.69 -5.65
N VAL A 54 12.62 -0.16 -5.05
CA VAL A 54 13.12 -1.41 -5.67
C VAL A 54 11.95 -2.31 -6.06
N LEU A 55 11.01 -2.56 -5.13
CA LEU A 55 9.81 -3.36 -5.41
C LEU A 55 9.00 -2.79 -6.58
N LEU A 56 8.76 -1.48 -6.60
CA LEU A 56 7.97 -0.84 -7.65
C LEU A 56 8.69 -0.82 -9.00
N CYS A 57 10.01 -0.67 -9.02
CA CYS A 57 10.80 -0.81 -10.24
C CYS A 57 10.63 -2.21 -10.84
N GLU A 58 10.75 -3.27 -10.03
CA GLU A 58 10.50 -4.64 -10.49
C GLU A 58 9.06 -4.81 -11.03
N CYS A 59 8.07 -4.27 -10.33
CA CYS A 59 6.67 -4.32 -10.76
C CYS A 59 6.40 -3.55 -12.07
N ALA A 60 7.19 -2.51 -12.38
CA ALA A 60 7.04 -1.65 -13.55
C ALA A 60 7.82 -2.16 -14.78
N LYS A 61 8.74 -3.12 -14.63
CA LYS A 61 9.54 -3.63 -15.75
C LYS A 61 8.67 -4.11 -16.91
N GLY A 62 8.97 -3.62 -18.11
CA GLY A 62 8.31 -4.01 -19.35
C GLY A 62 6.87 -3.50 -19.51
N LYS A 63 6.41 -2.58 -18.66
CA LYS A 63 5.05 -2.03 -18.69
C LYS A 63 5.01 -0.60 -19.23
N MET A 64 3.93 -0.28 -19.92
CA MET A 64 3.61 1.07 -20.38
C MET A 64 3.10 1.95 -19.23
N PRO A 65 3.21 3.29 -19.34
CA PRO A 65 2.82 4.21 -18.28
C PRO A 65 1.37 4.05 -17.78
N ASP A 66 0.43 3.67 -18.64
CA ASP A 66 -0.98 3.47 -18.34
C ASP A 66 -1.33 2.06 -17.83
N GLU A 67 -0.38 1.13 -17.81
CA GLU A 67 -0.58 -0.21 -17.26
C GLU A 67 -0.54 -0.22 -15.74
N LEU A 68 -1.22 -1.20 -15.14
CA LEU A 68 -1.25 -1.38 -13.69
C LEU A 68 0.12 -1.82 -13.17
N LEU A 69 0.59 -1.20 -12.09
CA LEU A 69 1.82 -1.60 -11.40
C LEU A 69 1.72 -3.03 -10.88
N PHE A 70 0.58 -3.40 -10.31
CA PHE A 70 0.34 -4.72 -9.75
C PHE A 70 -0.62 -5.49 -10.65
N THR A 71 -0.10 -6.47 -11.39
CA THR A 71 -0.87 -7.30 -12.32
C THR A 71 -0.82 -8.76 -11.90
N GLU A 72 -1.97 -9.46 -12.01
CA GLU A 72 -2.10 -10.89 -12.35
C GLU A 72 -0.81 -11.48 -12.95
N ALA A 73 -0.34 -12.67 -12.54
CA ALA A 73 0.71 -13.37 -13.31
C ALA A 73 0.35 -13.50 -14.79
N ASP A 74 -0.94 -13.48 -15.12
CA ASP A 74 -1.48 -13.67 -16.46
C ASP A 74 -1.90 -12.37 -17.18
N GLY A 75 -1.32 -11.21 -16.83
CA GLY A 75 -1.50 -9.97 -17.62
C GLY A 75 -2.95 -9.46 -17.77
N GLY A 76 -3.91 -10.10 -17.10
CA GLY A 76 -5.31 -9.79 -17.22
C GLY A 76 -5.71 -8.66 -16.28
N ARG A 77 -6.04 -7.49 -16.85
CA ARG A 77 -7.20 -6.70 -16.42
C ARG A 77 -8.24 -7.69 -15.94
N ARG A 78 -8.70 -7.66 -14.67
CA ARG A 78 -9.61 -8.67 -14.08
C ARG A 78 -10.61 -9.08 -15.16
N LYS A 79 -10.35 -10.20 -15.87
CA LYS A 79 -11.39 -10.78 -16.69
C LYS A 79 -12.47 -11.06 -15.67
N LYS A 80 -13.72 -10.74 -15.98
CA LYS A 80 -14.84 -11.35 -15.27
C LYS A 80 -14.65 -12.85 -15.47
N ALA A 81 -13.79 -13.45 -14.66
CA ALA A 81 -13.63 -14.87 -14.61
C ALA A 81 -15.01 -15.32 -14.17
N ASN A 82 -15.64 -16.14 -15.00
CA ASN A 82 -16.77 -16.95 -14.61
C ASN A 82 -16.30 -17.86 -13.47
N ILE A 83 -16.11 -17.27 -12.29
CA ILE A 83 -15.85 -18.00 -11.07
C ILE A 83 -17.22 -18.50 -10.68
N ILE A 84 -17.50 -19.74 -11.06
CA ILE A 84 -18.56 -20.54 -10.47
C ILE A 84 -18.15 -20.75 -9.01
N GLY A 85 -18.36 -19.73 -8.20
CA GLY A 85 -18.12 -19.67 -6.78
C GLY A 85 -19.20 -18.78 -6.23
N SER A 86 -19.95 -19.28 -5.23
CA SER A 86 -21.03 -18.51 -4.62
C SER A 86 -20.53 -17.12 -4.25
N GLU A 87 -21.35 -16.09 -4.49
CA GLU A 87 -20.99 -14.70 -4.17
C GLU A 87 -20.43 -14.55 -2.74
N ALA A 88 -20.90 -15.40 -1.83
CA ALA A 88 -20.39 -15.54 -0.46
C ALA A 88 -18.88 -15.83 -0.39
N ARG A 89 -18.35 -16.76 -1.21
CA ARG A 89 -16.91 -17.07 -1.25
C ARG A 89 -16.08 -15.89 -1.77
N LEU A 90 -16.58 -15.18 -2.78
CA LEU A 90 -15.91 -13.98 -3.30
C LEU A 90 -15.90 -12.85 -2.26
N LYS A 91 -17.05 -12.61 -1.60
CA LYS A 91 -17.19 -11.64 -0.50
C LYS A 91 -16.25 -11.98 0.65
N ALA A 92 -16.18 -13.25 1.07
CA ALA A 92 -15.29 -13.71 2.12
C ALA A 92 -13.81 -13.50 1.76
N ARG A 93 -13.39 -13.84 0.55
CA ARG A 93 -12.01 -13.60 0.08
C ARG A 93 -11.67 -12.11 0.07
N GLN A 94 -12.59 -11.27 -0.38
CA GLN A 94 -12.39 -9.82 -0.37
C GLN A 94 -12.29 -9.26 1.05
N ALA A 95 -13.14 -9.71 1.97
CA ALA A 95 -13.09 -9.32 3.38
C ALA A 95 -11.76 -9.71 4.03
N ASN A 96 -11.27 -10.94 3.79
CA ASN A 96 -10.00 -11.42 4.31
C ASN A 96 -8.81 -10.61 3.77
N ALA A 97 -8.84 -10.24 2.48
CA ALA A 97 -7.82 -9.37 1.91
C ALA A 97 -7.85 -7.99 2.57
N LEU A 98 -9.02 -7.39 2.77
CA LEU A 98 -9.14 -6.09 3.45
C LEU A 98 -8.62 -6.15 4.89
N ALA A 99 -8.94 -7.20 5.64
CA ALA A 99 -8.42 -7.42 6.99
C ALA A 99 -6.90 -7.58 7.00
N SER A 100 -6.35 -8.34 6.06
CA SER A 100 -4.89 -8.51 5.93
C SER A 100 -4.19 -7.19 5.63
N PHE A 101 -4.74 -6.37 4.73
CA PHE A 101 -4.20 -5.05 4.40
C PHE A 101 -4.33 -4.06 5.55
N TYR A 102 -5.38 -4.16 6.35
CA TYR A 102 -5.50 -3.39 7.59
C TYR A 102 -4.34 -3.72 8.54
N THR A 103 -4.06 -5.00 8.77
CA THR A 103 -2.93 -5.44 9.62
C THR A 103 -1.57 -5.04 9.05
N MET A 104 -1.37 -5.17 7.73
CA MET A 104 -0.12 -4.72 7.08
C MET A 104 0.09 -3.21 7.21
N ARG A 105 -0.99 -2.41 7.11
CA ARG A 105 -0.92 -0.97 7.37
C ARG A 105 -0.54 -0.65 8.81
N HIS A 106 -1.05 -1.39 9.79
CA HIS A 106 -0.60 -1.27 11.19
C HIS A 106 0.89 -1.55 11.32
N SER A 107 1.36 -2.62 10.68
CA SER A 107 2.77 -3.01 10.69
C SER A 107 3.66 -1.95 10.05
N TYR A 108 3.23 -1.37 8.93
CA TYR A 108 3.90 -0.24 8.29
C TYR A 108 4.04 0.95 9.25
N VAL A 109 2.94 1.39 9.87
CA VAL A 109 2.96 2.55 10.78
C VAL A 109 3.90 2.30 11.95
N SER A 110 3.80 1.14 12.60
CA SER A 110 4.69 0.80 13.72
C SER A 110 6.17 0.80 13.32
N ARG A 111 6.51 0.25 12.15
CA ARG A 111 7.90 0.25 11.63
C ARG A 111 8.38 1.66 11.28
N ALA A 112 7.54 2.45 10.62
CA ALA A 112 7.87 3.82 10.25
C ALA A 112 8.14 4.70 11.49
N ILE A 113 7.31 4.58 12.53
CA ILE A 113 7.54 5.26 13.82
C ILE A 113 8.87 4.85 14.43
N LYS A 114 9.16 3.55 14.49
CA LYS A 114 10.42 3.03 15.04
C LYS A 114 11.65 3.47 14.25
N SER A 115 11.51 3.67 12.94
CA SER A 115 12.57 4.21 12.08
C SER A 115 12.79 5.72 12.19
N GLY A 116 12.02 6.42 13.05
CA GLY A 116 12.13 7.86 13.24
C GLY A 116 11.45 8.70 12.16
N MET A 117 10.58 8.11 11.32
CA MET A 117 9.85 8.87 10.31
C MET A 117 8.90 9.88 10.97
N PRO A 118 8.85 11.14 10.50
CA PRO A 118 7.93 12.14 11.05
C PRO A 118 6.48 11.66 11.02
N LEU A 119 5.75 11.84 12.14
CA LEU A 119 4.36 11.38 12.26
C LEU A 119 3.42 12.04 11.23
N THR A 120 3.72 13.29 10.85
CA THR A 120 3.02 14.01 9.79
C THR A 120 3.15 13.29 8.45
N LEU A 121 4.35 12.89 8.08
CA LEU A 121 4.61 12.11 6.87
C LEU A 121 3.94 10.74 6.89
N ILE A 122 3.95 10.05 8.04
CA ILE A 122 3.24 8.77 8.20
C ILE A 122 1.73 8.97 8.00
N ALA A 123 1.17 10.04 8.56
CA ALA A 123 -0.25 10.38 8.44
C ALA A 123 -0.63 10.67 6.98
N GLU A 124 0.19 11.45 6.27
CA GLU A 124 0.06 11.73 4.84
C GLU A 124 0.13 10.44 4.01
N ASN A 125 1.20 9.64 4.18
CA ASN A 125 1.36 8.36 3.46
C ASN A 125 0.15 7.43 3.67
N CYS A 126 -0.37 7.35 4.89
CA CYS A 126 -1.52 6.53 5.23
C CYS A 126 -2.88 7.15 4.83
N GLY A 127 -2.94 8.44 4.50
CA GLY A 127 -4.19 9.16 4.26
C GLY A 127 -5.10 9.14 5.48
N THR A 128 -4.56 9.54 6.64
CA THR A 128 -5.24 9.67 7.93
C THR A 128 -4.78 10.95 8.63
N SER A 129 -5.46 11.36 9.70
CA SER A 129 -5.02 12.53 10.49
C SER A 129 -3.88 12.19 11.44
N LEU A 130 -3.03 13.18 11.74
CA LEU A 130 -2.00 13.09 12.78
C LEU A 130 -2.60 12.67 14.13
N ARG A 131 -3.73 13.28 14.52
CA ARG A 131 -4.48 12.92 15.72
C ARG A 131 -4.82 11.43 15.78
N MET A 132 -5.16 10.81 14.66
CA MET A 132 -5.46 9.37 14.60
C MET A 132 -4.19 8.53 14.79
N ILE A 133 -3.06 8.95 14.24
CA ILE A 133 -1.76 8.29 14.45
C ILE A 133 -1.35 8.39 15.92
N GLU A 134 -1.41 9.58 16.52
CA GLU A 134 -1.05 9.77 17.92
C GLU A 134 -1.94 8.94 18.86
N LYS A 135 -3.27 8.99 18.67
CA LYS A 135 -4.22 8.22 19.47
C LYS A 135 -3.91 6.71 19.45
N ASN A 136 -3.59 6.17 18.28
CA ASN A 136 -3.45 4.73 18.11
C ASN A 136 -2.03 4.21 18.38
N TYR A 137 -1.00 5.06 18.26
CA TYR A 137 0.41 4.61 18.31
C TYR A 137 1.28 5.37 19.33
N ALA A 138 0.72 6.22 20.20
CA ALA A 138 1.49 6.91 21.24
C ALA A 138 2.37 5.98 22.09
N HIS A 139 1.89 4.76 22.35
CA HIS A 139 2.61 3.76 23.13
C HIS A 139 3.93 3.31 22.49
N ILE A 140 4.05 3.33 21.15
CA ILE A 140 5.28 2.94 20.45
C ILE A 140 6.38 3.99 20.66
N ARG A 141 6.01 5.28 20.75
CA ARG A 141 6.93 6.38 20.99
C ARG A 141 7.48 6.40 22.42
N ALA A 142 6.67 5.97 23.39
CA ALA A 142 7.10 5.88 24.78
C ALA A 142 8.29 4.93 24.99
N GLY A 143 8.38 3.86 24.18
CA GLY A 143 9.48 2.89 24.22
C GLY A 143 10.70 3.24 23.36
N THR A 144 10.69 4.35 22.61
CA THR A 144 11.78 4.75 21.69
C THR A 144 12.50 6.02 22.12
N ARG A 145 12.34 6.46 23.38
CA ARG A 145 13.14 7.58 23.92
C ARG A 145 14.62 7.18 23.92
N PRO A 146 15.50 7.97 23.28
CA PRO A 146 16.94 7.80 23.48
C PRO A 146 17.23 8.08 24.96
N THR A 147 17.89 7.13 25.63
CA THR A 147 18.57 7.37 26.90
C THR A 147 19.83 8.17 26.69
#